data_AF-A0A497JNZ0-F1
#
_entry.id   AF-A0A497JNZ0-F1
#
_cell.length_a   1.000
_cell.length_b   1.000
_cell.length_c   1.000
_cell.angle_alpha   90.00
_cell.angle_beta   90.00
_cell.angle_gamma   90.00
#
_symmetry.space_group_name_H-M   'P 1'
#
loop_
_entity.id
_entity.type
_entity.pdbx_description
1 polymer ?
#
loop_
_entity_poly.entity_id
_entity_poly.type
_entity_poly.pdbx_seq_one_letter_code
_entity_poly.pdbx_strand_id
1 'polypeptide(L)'
;MFEDIPVDVGVIYEGERIRRKQMYVELGGPHIKEKFELTRVRKPEEVEDEKIVIIGPDLKDLEEGKSYPFGILVEVSGPQLEKDLEAVIERRIHEYCNYIEGFMHLNQRYDIWLRLSKKSFEKGLNTFKYIGKVLIRLFKSELPIIEKMQVT
;
A
#
# COMPACT_ATOMS: atom_id res chain seq x y z
N MET A 1 13.66 10.01 -6.09
CA MET A 1 12.78 8.82 -6.20
C MET A 1 11.31 9.15 -5.91
N PHE A 2 11.00 10.01 -4.92
CA PHE A 2 9.62 10.28 -4.48
C PHE A 2 9.24 11.77 -4.52
N GLU A 3 9.84 12.56 -5.41
CA GLU A 3 9.61 14.02 -5.48
C GLU A 3 8.16 14.42 -5.82
N ASP A 4 7.40 13.53 -6.47
CA ASP A 4 5.98 13.70 -6.78
C ASP A 4 5.04 13.14 -5.70
N ILE A 5 5.56 12.70 -4.56
CA ILE A 5 4.79 12.26 -3.40
C ILE A 5 4.69 13.43 -2.42
N PRO A 6 3.49 13.78 -1.92
CA PRO A 6 3.26 14.98 -1.11
C PRO A 6 3.81 14.90 0.33
N VAL A 7 4.35 13.74 0.70
CA VAL A 7 4.92 13.45 2.01
C VAL A 7 6.25 12.74 1.83
N ASP A 8 7.07 12.75 2.88
CA ASP A 8 8.35 12.05 2.82
C ASP A 8 8.15 10.53 2.78
N VAL A 9 9.08 9.85 2.12
CA VAL A 9 9.13 8.38 2.05
C VAL A 9 10.53 7.92 2.45
N GLY A 10 10.62 7.11 3.50
CA GLY A 10 11.87 6.54 3.97
C GLY A 10 11.74 5.70 5.24
N VAL A 11 12.78 4.90 5.51
CA VAL A 11 12.84 3.94 6.63
C VAL A 11 12.66 4.61 8.01
N ILE A 12 12.97 5.90 8.14
CA ILE A 12 12.78 6.65 9.39
C ILE A 12 11.33 6.67 9.88
N TYR A 13 10.35 6.48 8.98
CA TYR A 13 8.93 6.46 9.29
C TYR A 13 8.40 5.08 9.69
N GLU A 14 9.19 4.01 9.54
CA GLU A 14 8.73 2.62 9.72
C GLU A 14 8.10 2.37 11.10
N GLY A 15 8.65 3.02 12.13
CA GLY A 15 8.18 2.90 13.51
C GLY A 15 7.00 3.82 13.89
N GLU A 16 6.47 4.61 12.95
CA GLU A 16 5.42 5.59 13.24
C GLU A 16 4.13 4.90 13.72
N ARG A 17 3.51 5.48 14.76
CA ARG A 17 2.26 4.97 15.33
C ARG A 17 1.19 6.05 15.30
N ILE A 18 0.12 5.78 14.55
CA ILE A 18 -1.01 6.71 14.40
C ILE A 18 -2.13 6.28 15.36
N ARG A 19 -2.33 7.09 16.41
CA ARG A 19 -3.42 6.87 17.37
C ARG A 19 -4.74 7.39 16.79
N ARG A 20 -5.87 6.88 17.31
CA ARG A 20 -7.22 7.24 16.85
C ARG A 20 -7.48 8.75 16.74
N LYS A 21 -6.93 9.55 17.67
CA LYS A 21 -7.08 11.02 17.64
C LYS A 21 -6.34 11.71 16.49
N GLN A 22 -5.26 11.09 15.99
CA GLN A 22 -4.40 11.61 14.91
C GLN A 22 -4.78 11.09 13.53
N MET A 23 -5.65 10.10 13.49
CA MET A 23 -6.05 9.39 12.27
C MET A 23 -7.04 10.21 11.46
N TYR A 24 -6.80 10.30 10.15
CA TYR A 24 -7.78 10.73 9.16
C TYR A 24 -8.74 9.58 8.85
N VAL A 25 -8.24 8.43 8.41
CA VAL A 25 -9.06 7.23 8.15
C VAL A 25 -8.39 5.96 8.67
N GLU A 26 -9.22 4.98 9.01
CA GLU A 26 -8.81 3.60 9.26
C GLU A 26 -9.20 2.71 8.08
N LEU A 27 -8.29 1.84 7.67
CA LEU A 27 -8.51 0.90 6.58
C LEU A 27 -8.28 -0.51 7.12
N GLY A 28 -9.31 -1.36 7.03
CA GLY A 28 -9.31 -2.64 7.72
C GLY A 28 -9.38 -2.48 9.24
N GLY A 29 -8.52 -3.21 9.96
CA GLY A 29 -8.53 -3.21 11.42
C GLY A 29 -9.53 -4.19 12.07
N PRO A 30 -9.57 -4.24 13.40
CA PRO A 30 -10.25 -5.30 14.15
C PRO A 30 -11.78 -5.30 13.99
N HIS A 31 -12.38 -4.15 13.67
CA HIS A 31 -13.82 -4.00 13.53
C HIS A 31 -14.33 -4.17 12.09
N ILE A 32 -13.42 -4.28 11.12
CA ILE A 32 -13.74 -4.47 9.71
C ILE A 32 -13.52 -5.93 9.34
N LYS A 33 -14.59 -6.57 8.85
CA LYS A 33 -14.56 -8.00 8.48
C LYS A 33 -13.86 -8.22 7.14
N GLU A 34 -14.08 -7.34 6.18
CA GLU A 34 -13.60 -7.45 4.81
C GLU A 34 -12.35 -6.61 4.63
N LYS A 35 -11.20 -7.29 4.68
CA LYS A 35 -9.89 -6.65 4.49
C LYS A 35 -8.86 -7.68 4.04
N PHE A 36 -7.94 -7.27 3.19
CA PHE A 36 -6.81 -8.13 2.83
C PHE A 36 -5.66 -7.36 2.20
N GLU A 37 -4.46 -7.93 2.25
CA GLU A 37 -3.41 -7.70 1.26
C GLU A 37 -3.07 -9.04 0.60
N LEU A 38 -2.72 -9.01 -0.68
CA LEU A 38 -2.41 -10.21 -1.44
C LEU A 38 -1.41 -9.91 -2.55
N THR A 39 -0.38 -10.74 -2.68
CA THR A 39 0.49 -10.74 -3.86
C THR A 39 0.18 -11.91 -4.79
N ARG A 40 0.20 -11.67 -6.11
CA ARG A 40 0.09 -12.71 -7.14
C ARG A 40 1.17 -12.58 -8.20
N VAL A 41 1.85 -13.69 -8.48
CA VAL A 41 2.68 -13.83 -9.66
C VAL A 41 1.78 -14.15 -10.86
N ARG A 42 1.90 -13.35 -11.91
CA ARG A 42 1.09 -13.39 -13.11
C ARG A 42 1.94 -13.53 -14.37
N LYS A 43 1.31 -13.96 -15.46
CA LYS A 43 1.98 -13.97 -16.76
C LYS A 43 2.20 -12.53 -17.27
N PRO A 44 3.22 -12.27 -18.11
CA PRO A 44 3.55 -10.92 -18.57
C PRO A 44 2.41 -10.20 -19.31
N GLU A 45 1.51 -10.93 -19.95
CA GLU A 45 0.33 -10.42 -20.65
C GLU A 45 -0.84 -10.04 -19.73
N GLU A 46 -0.84 -10.51 -18.48
CA GLU A 46 -1.89 -10.24 -17.48
C GLU A 46 -1.60 -9.00 -16.63
N VAL A 47 -0.36 -8.48 -16.69
CA VAL A 47 0.11 -7.33 -15.91
C VAL A 47 0.47 -6.17 -16.83
N GLU A 48 -0.18 -5.04 -16.61
CA GLU A 48 0.18 -3.76 -17.22
C GLU A 48 1.16 -3.04 -16.28
N ASP A 49 2.39 -2.81 -16.76
CA ASP A 49 3.46 -2.28 -15.90
C ASP A 49 3.13 -0.86 -15.39
N GLU A 50 3.42 -0.64 -14.11
CA GLU A 50 3.19 0.58 -13.35
C GLU A 50 1.74 1.04 -13.27
N LYS A 51 0.79 0.17 -13.60
CA LYS A 51 -0.64 0.47 -13.50
C LYS A 51 -1.09 0.52 -12.04
N ILE A 52 -1.90 1.53 -11.74
CA ILE A 52 -2.59 1.66 -10.46
C ILE A 52 -4.08 1.79 -10.74
N VAL A 53 -4.87 0.90 -10.14
CA VAL A 53 -6.33 0.87 -10.23
C VAL A 53 -6.89 1.16 -8.84
N ILE A 54 -8.03 1.85 -8.77
CA ILE A 54 -8.79 2.03 -7.53
C ILE A 54 -10.20 1.54 -7.82
N ILE A 55 -10.65 0.54 -7.06
CA ILE A 55 -12.01 0.01 -7.13
C ILE A 55 -12.76 0.44 -5.88
N GLY A 56 -13.71 1.38 -6.04
CA GLY A 56 -14.43 2.00 -4.93
C GLY A 56 -14.01 3.45 -4.69
N PRO A 57 -14.35 4.02 -3.51
CA PRO A 57 -14.00 5.39 -3.17
C PRO A 57 -12.49 5.58 -2.99
N ASP A 58 -11.97 6.74 -3.39
CA ASP A 58 -10.57 7.11 -3.16
C ASP A 58 -10.42 7.81 -1.79
N LEU A 59 -9.19 8.00 -1.28
CA LEU A 59 -8.91 8.59 0.04
C LEU A 59 -9.63 9.94 0.27
N LYS A 60 -9.66 10.80 -0.74
CA LYS A 60 -10.35 12.11 -0.69
C LYS A 60 -11.87 12.03 -0.54
N ASP A 61 -12.45 10.89 -0.91
CA ASP A 61 -13.90 10.65 -0.86
C ASP A 61 -14.32 10.02 0.49
N LEU A 62 -13.35 9.66 1.33
CA LEU A 62 -13.58 9.08 2.65
C LEU A 62 -13.77 10.16 3.72
N GLU A 63 -14.67 9.89 4.67
CA GLU A 63 -14.95 10.78 5.78
C GLU A 63 -13.92 10.62 6.90
N GLU A 64 -13.47 11.75 7.42
CA GLU A 64 -12.54 11.80 8.55
C GLU A 64 -13.09 11.06 9.79
N GLY A 65 -12.22 10.28 10.43
CA GLY A 65 -12.46 9.54 11.66
C GLY A 65 -13.18 8.20 11.49
N LYS A 66 -13.52 7.81 10.26
CA LYS A 66 -14.22 6.53 9.97
C LYS A 66 -13.26 5.39 9.61
N SER A 67 -13.83 4.18 9.62
CA SER A 67 -13.16 2.92 9.25
C SER A 67 -13.81 2.31 8.02
N TYR A 68 -13.01 1.80 7.09
CA TYR A 68 -13.47 1.27 5.80
C TYR A 68 -12.89 -0.12 5.49
N PRO A 69 -13.64 -0.99 4.77
CA PRO A 69 -13.08 -2.15 4.09
C PRO A 69 -11.94 -1.74 3.16
N PHE A 70 -10.90 -2.57 3.09
CA PHE A 70 -9.72 -2.24 2.28
C PHE A 70 -9.00 -3.48 1.78
N GLY A 71 -8.61 -3.44 0.51
CA GLY A 71 -7.84 -4.47 -0.18
C GLY A 71 -6.60 -3.85 -0.79
N ILE A 72 -5.46 -4.54 -0.72
CA ILE A 72 -4.30 -4.26 -1.56
C ILE A 72 -4.03 -5.51 -2.38
N LEU A 73 -4.15 -5.41 -3.71
CA LEU A 73 -3.72 -6.47 -4.61
C LEU A 73 -2.47 -6.03 -5.36
N VAL A 74 -1.36 -6.73 -5.11
CA VAL A 74 -0.10 -6.56 -5.83
C VAL A 74 0.03 -7.69 -6.84
N GLU A 75 0.13 -7.36 -8.11
CA GLU A 75 0.36 -8.35 -9.17
C GLU A 75 1.68 -8.06 -9.86
N VAL A 76 2.54 -9.08 -9.89
CA VAL A 76 3.93 -8.97 -10.37
C VAL A 76 4.20 -9.97 -11.48
N SER A 77 5.08 -9.60 -12.40
CA SER A 77 5.53 -10.47 -13.48
C SER A 77 7.01 -10.26 -13.80
N GLY A 78 7.69 -11.35 -14.13
CA GLY A 78 9.13 -11.39 -14.40
C GLY A 78 9.58 -12.84 -14.59
N PRO A 79 10.61 -13.10 -15.41
CA PRO A 79 11.02 -14.45 -15.80
C PRO A 79 11.57 -15.28 -14.63
N GLN A 80 12.04 -14.61 -13.58
CA GLN A 80 12.60 -15.24 -12.37
C GLN A 80 11.58 -15.32 -11.22
N LEU A 81 10.34 -14.86 -11.42
CA LEU A 81 9.31 -14.88 -10.39
C LEU A 81 8.57 -16.21 -10.38
N GLU A 82 8.66 -16.89 -9.24
CA GLU A 82 7.93 -18.12 -8.95
C GLU A 82 6.82 -17.86 -7.92
N LYS A 83 5.76 -18.66 -7.93
CA LYS A 83 4.62 -18.50 -6.99
C LYS A 83 5.02 -18.58 -5.53
N ASP A 84 6.08 -19.32 -5.21
CA ASP A 84 6.58 -19.44 -3.83
C ASP A 84 7.15 -18.12 -3.29
N LEU A 85 7.51 -17.18 -4.17
CA LEU A 85 7.94 -15.82 -3.79
C LEU A 85 6.76 -14.91 -3.45
N GLU A 86 5.50 -15.26 -3.74
CA GLU A 86 4.33 -14.43 -3.44
C GLU A 86 4.31 -14.02 -1.95
N ALA A 87 4.54 -14.97 -1.05
CA ALA A 87 4.52 -14.71 0.39
C ALA A 87 5.69 -13.82 0.86
N VAL A 88 6.84 -13.89 0.19
CA VAL A 88 8.01 -13.05 0.50
C VAL A 88 7.76 -11.61 0.06
N ILE A 89 7.21 -11.42 -1.13
CA ILE A 89 6.87 -10.12 -1.69
C ILE A 89 5.71 -9.49 -0.90
N GLU A 90 4.67 -10.27 -0.58
CA GLU A 90 3.52 -9.81 0.21
C GLU A 90 3.94 -9.25 1.56
N ARG A 91 4.92 -9.88 2.22
CA ARG A 91 5.43 -9.40 3.52
C ARG A 91 6.04 -8.00 3.43
N ARG A 92 6.58 -7.60 2.28
CA ARG A 92 7.19 -6.27 2.08
C ARG A 92 6.15 -5.16 1.92
N ILE A 93 4.88 -5.49 1.62
CA ILE A 93 3.78 -4.49 1.62
C ILE A 93 3.73 -3.77 2.97
N HIS A 94 3.89 -4.53 4.06
CA HIS A 94 3.95 -3.99 5.41
C HIS A 94 5.05 -2.93 5.57
N GLU A 95 6.28 -3.26 5.20
CA GLU A 95 7.44 -2.38 5.37
C GLU A 95 7.28 -1.13 4.50
N TYR A 96 6.97 -1.31 3.22
CA TYR A 96 6.88 -0.21 2.26
C TYR A 96 5.73 0.74 2.52
N CYS A 97 4.59 0.25 3.02
CA CYS A 97 3.54 1.14 3.50
C CYS A 97 4.02 1.98 4.69
N ASN A 98 4.74 1.39 5.65
CA ASN A 98 5.24 2.12 6.82
C ASN A 98 6.42 3.06 6.50
N TYR A 99 7.01 3.02 5.29
CA TYR A 99 8.00 4.02 4.88
C TYR A 99 7.37 5.36 4.50
N ILE A 100 6.05 5.43 4.31
CA ILE A 100 5.35 6.65 3.92
C ILE A 100 5.01 7.44 5.20
N GLU A 101 5.47 8.70 5.32
CA GLU A 101 5.17 9.54 6.49
C GLU A 101 3.67 9.61 6.76
N GLY A 102 3.27 9.21 7.96
CA GLY A 102 1.91 9.20 8.45
C GLY A 102 0.98 8.21 7.74
N PHE A 103 1.52 7.13 7.16
CA PHE A 103 0.76 5.95 6.77
C PHE A 103 1.27 4.73 7.54
N MET A 104 0.47 4.27 8.51
CA MET A 104 0.81 3.14 9.36
C MET A 104 0.16 1.88 8.81
N HIS A 105 0.92 0.79 8.70
CA HIS A 105 0.43 -0.55 8.36
C HIS A 105 0.77 -1.55 9.48
N LEU A 106 -0.18 -2.40 9.84
CA LEU A 106 -0.06 -3.44 10.85
C LEU A 106 -0.61 -4.77 10.36
N ASN A 107 -0.14 -5.85 10.99
CA ASN A 107 -0.50 -7.24 10.67
C ASN A 107 -0.15 -7.59 9.22
N GLN A 108 -0.91 -8.51 8.63
CA GLN A 108 -0.71 -9.03 7.28
C GLN A 108 -1.94 -9.79 6.77
N ARG A 109 -1.95 -10.12 5.47
CA ARG A 109 -2.99 -10.96 4.82
C ARG A 109 -4.40 -10.43 5.07
N TYR A 110 -5.31 -11.28 5.52
CA TYR A 110 -6.71 -10.94 5.81
C TYR A 110 -6.91 -10.19 7.13
N ASP A 111 -5.83 -9.91 7.88
CA ASP A 111 -5.91 -9.24 9.18
C ASP A 111 -5.23 -7.87 9.22
N ILE A 112 -4.97 -7.29 8.04
CA ILE A 112 -4.34 -5.97 7.90
C ILE A 112 -5.06 -4.87 8.71
N TRP A 113 -4.28 -3.91 9.18
CA TRP A 113 -4.81 -2.73 9.85
C TRP A 113 -3.97 -1.51 9.50
N LEU A 114 -4.57 -0.58 8.76
CA LEU A 114 -3.87 0.61 8.32
C LEU A 114 -4.54 1.88 8.83
N ARG A 115 -3.74 2.93 8.97
CA ARG A 115 -4.20 4.27 9.28
C ARG A 115 -3.44 5.30 8.48
N LEU A 116 -4.16 6.31 8.03
CA LEU A 116 -3.60 7.54 7.49
C LEU A 116 -3.71 8.64 8.54
N SER A 117 -2.68 9.46 8.71
CA SER A 117 -2.69 10.60 9.64
C SER A 117 -3.39 11.81 9.04
N LYS A 118 -4.04 12.64 9.87
CA LYS A 118 -4.62 13.93 9.44
C LYS A 118 -3.57 14.85 8.82
N LYS A 119 -2.40 14.93 9.47
CA LYS A 119 -1.26 15.74 9.02
C LYS A 119 -0.80 15.35 7.61
N SER A 120 -0.68 14.05 7.31
CA SER A 120 -0.25 13.58 5.98
C SER A 120 -1.33 13.80 4.93
N PHE A 121 -2.60 13.63 5.28
CA PHE A 121 -3.71 13.97 4.38
C PHE A 121 -3.73 15.46 4.05
N GLU A 122 -3.57 16.34 5.04
CA GLU A 122 -3.48 17.80 4.88
C GLU A 122 -2.27 18.23 4.02
N LYS A 123 -1.14 17.52 4.12
CA LYS A 123 0.02 17.71 3.23
C LYS A 123 -0.25 17.35 1.77
N GLY A 124 -1.30 16.58 1.50
CA GLY A 124 -1.74 16.21 0.16
C GLY A 124 -1.76 14.71 -0.13
N LEU A 125 -1.45 13.84 0.84
CA LEU A 125 -1.60 12.38 0.70
C LEU A 125 -3.09 11.99 0.72
N ASN A 126 -3.81 12.37 -0.34
CA ASN A 126 -5.27 12.34 -0.43
C ASN A 126 -5.80 11.42 -1.53
N THR A 127 -4.94 10.58 -2.11
CA THR A 127 -5.34 9.54 -3.07
C THR A 127 -4.51 8.28 -2.87
N PHE A 128 -5.15 7.11 -2.99
CA PHE A 128 -4.48 5.81 -2.96
C PHE A 128 -3.43 5.68 -4.07
N LYS A 129 -3.52 6.48 -5.14
CA LYS A 129 -2.53 6.49 -6.23
C LYS A 129 -1.12 6.77 -5.73
N TYR A 130 -0.94 7.63 -4.73
CA TYR A 130 0.39 7.89 -4.19
C TYR A 130 0.95 6.66 -3.48
N ILE A 131 0.12 5.94 -2.74
CA ILE A 131 0.51 4.71 -2.03
C ILE A 131 0.89 3.64 -3.05
N GLY A 132 0.07 3.43 -4.10
CA GLY A 132 0.39 2.51 -5.20
C GLY A 132 1.70 2.85 -5.90
N LYS A 133 1.96 4.13 -6.18
CA LYS A 133 3.23 4.59 -6.77
C LYS A 133 4.43 4.27 -5.89
N VAL A 134 4.31 4.51 -4.59
CA VAL A 134 5.39 4.22 -3.63
C VAL A 134 5.67 2.72 -3.59
N LEU A 135 4.63 1.89 -3.48
CA LEU A 135 4.77 0.44 -3.52
C LEU A 135 5.50 -0.01 -4.79
N ILE A 136 5.01 0.39 -5.98
CA ILE A 136 5.62 0.00 -7.26
C ILE A 136 7.11 0.36 -7.32
N ARG A 137 7.46 1.59 -6.94
CA ARG A 137 8.85 2.07 -6.99
C ARG A 137 9.75 1.33 -6.00
N LEU A 138 9.29 1.11 -4.77
CA LEU A 138 10.06 0.36 -3.77
C LEU A 138 10.24 -1.09 -4.18
N PHE A 139 9.17 -1.76 -4.62
CA PHE A 139 9.25 -3.15 -5.08
C PHE A 139 10.21 -3.32 -6.26
N LYS A 140 10.09 -2.50 -7.31
CA LYS A 140 10.99 -2.60 -8.49
C LYS A 140 12.43 -2.22 -8.16
N SER A 141 12.65 -1.31 -7.21
CA SER A 141 14.00 -0.92 -6.74
C SER A 141 14.67 -2.03 -5.94
N GLU A 142 13.95 -2.64 -4.99
CA GLU A 142 14.50 -3.64 -4.06
C GLU A 142 14.51 -5.06 -4.63
N LEU A 143 13.59 -5.36 -5.56
CA LEU A 143 13.46 -6.65 -6.21
C LEU A 143 13.50 -6.47 -7.74
N PRO A 144 14.70 -6.27 -8.34
CA PRO A 144 14.85 -6.09 -9.79
C PRO A 144 14.33 -7.26 -10.65
N ILE A 145 14.03 -8.39 -10.03
CA ILE A 145 13.37 -9.55 -10.67
C ILE A 145 11.91 -9.27 -11.07
N ILE A 146 11.31 -8.20 -10.52
CA ILE A 146 9.99 -7.71 -10.89
C ILE A 146 10.14 -6.79 -12.12
N GLU A 147 9.81 -7.32 -13.31
CA GLU A 147 9.85 -6.54 -14.56
C GLU A 147 8.58 -5.72 -14.76
N LYS A 148 7.41 -6.31 -14.45
CA LYS A 148 6.12 -5.63 -14.49
C LYS A 148 5.42 -5.72 -13.16
N MET A 149 4.76 -4.64 -12.76
CA MET A 149 3.95 -4.61 -11.55
C MET A 149 2.70 -3.74 -11.73
N GLN A 150 1.56 -4.21 -11.22
CA GLN A 150 0.36 -3.39 -11.04
C GLN A 150 -0.16 -3.50 -9.61
N VAL A 151 -0.82 -2.46 -9.15
CA VAL A 151 -1.47 -2.38 -7.83
C VAL A 151 -2.93 -2.01 -7.99
N THR A 152 -3.82 -2.75 -7.34
CA THR A 152 -5.27 -2.49 -7.31
C THR A 152 -5.77 -2.31 -5.88
#